data_AF-A0A382DXU6-F1
#
_entry.id   AF-A0A382DXU6-F1
#
_cell.length_a   1.000
_cell.length_b   1.000
_cell.length_c   1.000
_cell.angle_alpha   90.00
_cell.angle_beta   90.00
_cell.angle_gamma   90.00
#
_symmetry.space_group_name_H-M   'P 1'
#
loop_
_entity.id
_entity.type
_entity.pdbx_description
1 polymer ?
#
loop_
_entity_poly.entity_id
_entity_poly.type
_entity_poly.pdbx_seq_one_letter_code
_entity_poly.pdbx_strand_id
1 'polypeptide(L)'
;MQVQFRLILGAWLVLSGSVSPTQAEPVFKTRQAFAAHKRVDKLIAPDSFKLDPLLGKDLKIEVWATSPLLFSPIAMDMDEQGRMWLTEGLDFSHNPYQQLRVTGGQSIIVVTDGDGDGKADKSHVFITEKSIRHAPLGIAVFDNKILLSVAPDLIVYTDVNRNAVFDRGIDKREVFLTGFRGAWHDHTLHAVVGSPSGQWYFSYGNCGADVRTKDDRRFVSSSFYHNSHQTGVKSSDGHLYIGGLAMRINPDGTGLTMVGQNLRNSHDMAVNSFGDVYQNDNDDPPHCRATWLMEYGNLGYAGLFNGSRSWQETAKSWETPGSKFYDYNGLNHLGRRHTPSHWRENYPGT
;
A
#
# COMPACT_ATOMS: atom_id res chain seq x y z
N MET A 1 9.16 69.30 -21.28
CA MET A 1 8.02 68.35 -21.20
C MET A 1 8.27 67.47 -19.97
N GLN A 2 7.67 67.84 -18.84
CA GLN A 2 7.75 67.06 -17.59
C GLN A 2 6.81 65.86 -17.71
N VAL A 3 7.30 64.67 -17.36
CA VAL A 3 6.45 63.52 -17.05
C VAL A 3 6.85 63.01 -15.67
N GLN A 4 5.92 63.16 -14.73
CA GLN A 4 6.03 62.68 -13.36
C GLN A 4 5.87 61.16 -13.32
N PHE A 5 6.76 60.47 -12.61
CA PHE A 5 6.48 59.11 -12.13
C PHE A 5 5.83 59.21 -10.75
N ARG A 6 4.57 58.77 -10.64
CA ARG A 6 3.90 58.52 -9.35
C ARG A 6 4.30 57.13 -8.87
N LEU A 7 5.09 57.07 -7.79
CA LEU A 7 5.20 55.85 -6.98
C LEU A 7 3.90 55.68 -6.19
N ILE A 8 3.16 54.62 -6.46
CA ILE A 8 2.12 54.12 -5.58
C ILE A 8 2.78 53.09 -4.66
N LEU A 9 3.05 53.47 -3.41
CA LEU A 9 3.34 52.51 -2.35
C LEU A 9 2.04 51.80 -1.98
N GLY A 10 1.83 50.61 -2.53
CA GLY A 10 0.82 49.68 -2.02
C GLY A 10 1.32 49.07 -0.72
N ALA A 11 0.71 49.47 0.40
CA ALA A 11 0.93 48.85 1.70
C ALA A 11 0.44 47.40 1.64
N TRP A 12 1.37 46.44 1.75
CA TRP A 12 1.02 45.05 2.03
C TRP A 12 0.64 44.96 3.50
N LEU A 13 -0.67 44.87 3.76
CA LEU A 13 -1.21 44.50 5.06
C LEU A 13 -0.84 43.02 5.30
N VAL A 14 0.27 42.77 5.98
CA VAL A 14 0.58 41.44 6.50
C VAL A 14 -0.34 41.20 7.69
N LEU A 15 -1.48 40.56 7.42
CA LEU A 15 -2.25 39.89 8.47
C LEU A 15 -1.41 38.72 8.96
N SER A 16 -0.58 38.96 9.97
CA SER A 16 0.03 37.89 10.76
C SER A 16 -1.07 37.26 11.60
N GLY A 17 -1.84 36.36 10.99
CA GLY A 17 -2.61 35.39 11.74
C GLY A 17 -1.62 34.53 12.51
N SER A 18 -1.55 34.72 13.82
CA SER A 18 -0.89 33.76 14.71
C SER A 18 -1.69 32.47 14.60
N VAL A 19 -1.23 31.54 13.77
CA VAL A 19 -1.60 30.14 13.91
C VAL A 19 -1.06 29.74 15.28
N SER A 20 -1.95 29.66 16.27
CA SER A 20 -1.61 29.02 17.53
C SER A 20 -0.96 27.68 17.19
N PRO A 21 0.22 27.34 17.74
CA PRO A 21 0.79 26.03 17.50
C PRO A 21 -0.28 25.02 17.92
N THR A 22 -0.79 24.25 16.96
CA THR A 22 -1.62 23.09 17.23
C THR A 22 -0.96 22.34 18.37
N GLN A 23 -1.67 22.22 19.49
CA GLN A 23 -1.20 21.54 20.68
C GLN A 23 -0.62 20.20 20.22
N ALA A 24 0.65 19.95 20.52
CA ALA A 24 1.31 18.72 20.08
C ALA A 24 0.46 17.53 20.55
N GLU A 25 0.07 16.69 19.60
CA GLU A 25 -0.73 15.49 19.89
C GLU A 25 0.00 14.64 20.95
N PRO A 26 -0.71 14.10 21.95
CA PRO A 26 -0.08 13.29 22.97
C PRO A 26 0.60 12.06 22.36
N VAL A 27 1.81 11.78 22.84
CA VAL A 27 2.59 10.59 22.46
C VAL A 27 2.39 9.50 23.51
N PHE A 28 2.04 8.30 23.06
CA PHE A 28 1.79 7.17 23.93
C PHE A 28 2.92 6.16 23.86
N LYS A 29 3.20 5.50 24.99
CA LYS A 29 4.22 4.44 25.03
C LYS A 29 3.75 3.15 24.37
N THR A 30 2.46 2.86 24.48
CA THR A 30 1.86 1.60 24.04
C THR A 30 0.57 1.86 23.29
N ARG A 31 0.18 0.88 22.46
CA ARG A 31 -1.15 0.83 21.83
C ARG A 31 -2.26 0.96 22.87
N GLN A 32 -2.17 0.27 24.00
CA GLN A 32 -3.18 0.31 25.06
C GLN A 32 -3.31 1.71 25.68
N ALA A 33 -2.20 2.45 25.81
CA ALA A 33 -2.26 3.82 26.31
C ALA A 33 -2.92 4.77 25.29
N PHE A 34 -2.63 4.59 24.00
CA PHE A 34 -3.32 5.29 22.92
C PHE A 34 -4.81 4.94 22.86
N ALA A 35 -5.15 3.67 23.11
CA ALA A 35 -6.51 3.16 23.18
C ALA A 35 -7.33 3.77 24.33
N ALA A 36 -6.72 3.93 25.50
CA ALA A 36 -7.36 4.51 26.68
C ALA A 36 -7.59 6.03 26.55
N HIS A 37 -6.93 6.68 25.59
CA HIS A 37 -7.13 8.10 25.36
C HIS A 37 -8.48 8.37 24.70
N LYS A 38 -9.39 8.96 25.48
CA LYS A 38 -10.74 9.33 25.03
C LYS A 38 -10.64 10.40 23.95
N ARG A 39 -11.10 10.07 22.76
CA ARG A 39 -11.24 11.02 21.64
C ARG A 39 -12.68 11.50 21.53
N VAL A 40 -12.83 12.74 21.13
CA VAL A 40 -14.13 13.32 20.77
C VAL A 40 -14.32 13.16 19.26
N ASP A 41 -14.18 11.93 18.77
CA ASP A 41 -14.37 11.65 17.35
C ASP A 41 -15.85 11.45 17.09
N LYS A 42 -16.38 12.16 16.10
CA LYS A 42 -17.73 11.89 15.59
C LYS A 42 -17.66 10.59 14.79
N LEU A 43 -18.15 9.49 15.38
CA LEU A 43 -18.34 8.25 14.65
C LEU A 43 -19.28 8.50 13.47
N ILE A 44 -18.97 7.91 12.32
CA ILE A 44 -19.90 7.84 11.20
C ILE A 44 -21.05 6.92 11.63
N ALA A 45 -22.28 7.43 11.60
CA ALA A 45 -23.44 6.63 11.96
C ALA A 45 -23.58 5.45 10.98
N PRO A 46 -23.85 4.21 11.45
CA PRO A 46 -24.03 3.05 10.57
C PRO A 46 -25.04 3.28 9.45
N ASP A 47 -26.10 4.05 9.70
CA ASP A 47 -27.13 4.41 8.70
C ASP A 47 -26.60 5.30 7.54
N SER A 48 -25.36 5.77 7.63
CA SER A 48 -24.66 6.46 6.53
C SER A 48 -24.22 5.48 5.44
N PHE A 49 -24.07 4.19 5.77
CA PHE A 49 -23.71 3.15 4.82
C PHE A 49 -24.98 2.59 4.19
N LYS A 50 -25.30 3.11 3.00
CA LYS A 50 -26.50 2.68 2.26
C LYS A 50 -26.11 1.67 1.20
N LEU A 51 -26.75 0.52 1.26
CA LEU A 51 -26.67 -0.46 0.18
C LEU A 51 -27.46 0.02 -1.03
N ASP A 52 -27.04 -0.40 -2.22
CA ASP A 52 -27.80 -0.19 -3.44
C ASP A 52 -29.18 -0.86 -3.31
N PRO A 53 -30.30 -0.16 -3.58
CA PRO A 53 -31.64 -0.72 -3.37
C PRO A 53 -31.95 -1.97 -4.20
N LEU A 54 -31.29 -2.14 -5.35
CA LEU A 54 -31.50 -3.28 -6.26
C LEU A 54 -30.50 -4.40 -6.00
N LEU A 55 -29.22 -4.06 -5.89
CA LEU A 55 -28.13 -5.03 -5.75
C LEU A 55 -27.94 -5.51 -4.30
N GLY A 56 -28.32 -4.70 -3.32
CA GLY A 56 -28.07 -4.94 -1.90
C GLY A 56 -29.29 -5.38 -1.11
N LYS A 57 -30.42 -5.67 -1.74
CA LYS A 57 -31.68 -6.04 -1.05
C LYS A 57 -31.54 -7.26 -0.11
N ASP A 58 -30.61 -8.16 -0.42
CA ASP A 58 -30.33 -9.40 0.33
C ASP A 58 -29.06 -9.28 1.20
N LEU A 59 -28.50 -8.06 1.33
CA LEU A 59 -27.31 -7.77 2.13
C LEU A 59 -27.69 -6.91 3.35
N LYS A 60 -26.91 -7.04 4.42
CA LYS A 60 -27.02 -6.22 5.64
C LYS A 60 -25.63 -5.72 6.02
N ILE A 61 -25.55 -4.48 6.49
CA ILE A 61 -24.34 -3.89 7.07
C ILE A 61 -24.53 -3.80 8.57
N GLU A 62 -23.59 -4.36 9.32
CA GLU A 62 -23.57 -4.31 10.79
C GLU A 62 -22.19 -3.93 11.28
N VAL A 63 -22.16 -3.32 12.46
CA VAL A 63 -20.92 -3.05 13.17
C VAL A 63 -20.47 -4.33 13.85
N TRP A 64 -19.39 -4.93 13.37
CA TRP A 64 -18.79 -6.13 13.96
C TRP A 64 -17.84 -5.80 15.12
N ALA A 65 -16.98 -4.78 14.95
CA ALA A 65 -16.03 -4.34 15.97
C ALA A 65 -15.85 -2.81 15.93
N THR A 66 -15.63 -2.21 17.10
CA THR A 66 -15.24 -0.80 17.24
C THR A 66 -14.04 -0.68 18.17
N SER A 67 -13.42 0.50 18.22
CA SER A 67 -12.56 0.85 19.35
C SER A 67 -13.33 0.61 20.67
N PRO A 68 -12.70 0.02 21.70
CA PRO A 68 -11.25 -0.14 21.86
C PRO A 68 -10.65 -1.48 21.35
N LEU A 69 -11.41 -2.31 20.62
CA LEU A 69 -10.90 -3.59 20.12
C LEU A 69 -9.81 -3.38 19.05
N LEU A 70 -9.99 -2.39 18.19
CA LEU A 70 -9.08 -2.04 17.09
C LEU A 70 -8.96 -0.52 16.89
N PHE A 71 -7.86 -0.08 16.27
CA PHE A 71 -7.57 1.33 15.99
C PHE A 71 -6.89 1.51 14.64
N SER A 72 -7.45 2.37 13.78
CA SER A 72 -6.88 2.69 12.45
C SER A 72 -6.45 1.44 11.67
N PRO A 73 -7.36 0.47 11.43
CA PRO A 73 -7.03 -0.76 10.71
C PRO A 73 -6.54 -0.44 9.30
N ILE A 74 -5.51 -1.16 8.83
CA ILE A 74 -4.92 -0.98 7.49
C ILE A 74 -5.14 -2.21 6.62
N ALA A 75 -4.71 -3.39 7.08
CA ALA A 75 -4.93 -4.66 6.41
C ALA A 75 -5.48 -5.67 7.42
N MET A 76 -6.27 -6.63 6.94
CA MET A 76 -6.86 -7.68 7.78
C MET A 76 -6.99 -9.01 7.02
N ASP A 77 -6.97 -10.10 7.76
CA ASP A 77 -7.26 -11.46 7.28
C ASP A 77 -7.98 -12.29 8.35
N MET A 78 -8.64 -13.37 7.96
CA MET A 78 -9.36 -14.28 8.86
C MET A 78 -8.65 -15.64 8.93
N ASP A 79 -8.50 -16.17 10.14
CA ASP A 79 -7.98 -17.53 10.31
C ASP A 79 -9.08 -18.61 10.34
N GLU A 80 -8.67 -19.88 10.43
CA GLU A 80 -9.58 -21.02 10.43
C GLU A 80 -10.49 -21.09 11.67
N GLN A 81 -10.19 -20.33 12.72
CA GLN A 81 -10.98 -20.23 13.95
C GLN A 81 -11.97 -19.05 13.90
N GLY A 82 -12.03 -18.31 12.78
CA GLY A 82 -12.89 -17.14 12.62
C GLY A 82 -12.37 -15.89 13.35
N ARG A 83 -11.09 -15.86 13.71
CA ARG A 83 -10.45 -14.69 14.34
C ARG A 83 -9.95 -13.75 13.26
N MET A 84 -10.19 -12.45 13.44
CA MET A 84 -9.65 -11.41 12.57
C MET A 84 -8.25 -11.01 13.02
N TRP A 85 -7.29 -11.11 12.13
CA TRP A 85 -5.92 -10.62 12.30
C TRP A 85 -5.78 -9.33 11.53
N LEU A 86 -5.25 -8.27 12.14
CA LEU A 86 -5.12 -6.98 11.48
C LEU A 86 -3.84 -6.22 11.85
N THR A 87 -3.48 -5.30 10.96
CA THR A 87 -2.43 -4.30 11.17
C THR A 87 -3.05 -2.94 11.44
N GLU A 88 -2.35 -2.10 12.18
CA GLU A 88 -2.79 -0.75 12.51
C GLU A 88 -1.83 0.30 11.96
N GLY A 89 -2.39 1.43 11.52
CA GLY A 89 -1.66 2.57 10.95
C GLY A 89 -1.52 3.73 11.92
N LEU A 90 -1.24 3.47 13.20
CA LEU A 90 -1.25 4.51 14.24
C LEU A 90 -0.26 5.64 13.95
N ASP A 91 0.91 5.30 13.39
CA ASP A 91 1.96 6.24 13.00
C ASP A 91 2.08 6.39 11.48
N PHE A 92 1.01 6.14 10.72
CA PHE A 92 1.05 6.26 9.26
C PHE A 92 1.38 7.70 8.84
N SER A 93 2.51 7.86 8.14
CA SER A 93 3.06 9.14 7.72
C SER A 93 4.02 8.99 6.55
N HIS A 94 3.95 9.94 5.61
CA HIS A 94 4.97 10.14 4.58
C HIS A 94 6.20 10.92 5.04
N ASN A 95 6.21 11.40 6.30
CA ASN A 95 7.29 12.17 6.89
C ASN A 95 8.01 11.35 7.97
N PRO A 96 9.25 10.89 7.75
CA PRO A 96 10.00 10.09 8.74
C PRO A 96 10.35 10.88 10.02
N TYR A 97 10.19 12.21 10.01
CA TYR A 97 10.40 13.08 11.17
C TYR A 97 9.09 13.43 11.89
N GLN A 98 7.94 12.89 11.45
CA GLN A 98 6.69 13.11 12.16
C GLN A 98 6.75 12.54 13.58
N GLN A 99 6.15 13.27 14.52
CA GLN A 99 5.99 12.81 15.89
C GLN A 99 5.18 11.51 15.91
N LEU A 100 5.77 10.46 16.48
CA LEU A 100 5.09 9.18 16.67
C LEU A 100 3.94 9.36 17.65
N ARG A 101 2.78 8.78 17.33
CA ARG A 101 1.66 8.62 18.27
C ARG A 101 1.93 7.47 19.23
N VAL A 102 2.62 6.41 18.79
CA VAL A 102 3.02 5.28 19.64
C VAL A 102 4.52 5.01 19.52
N THR A 103 5.25 5.05 20.65
CA THR A 103 6.71 4.79 20.63
C THR A 103 7.08 3.30 20.68
N GLY A 104 6.10 2.43 20.96
CA GLY A 104 6.29 0.98 21.06
C GLY A 104 6.54 0.26 19.74
N GLY A 105 6.29 0.90 18.59
CA GLY A 105 6.28 0.28 17.27
C GLY A 105 4.89 -0.20 16.85
N GLN A 106 4.81 -0.90 15.72
CA GLN A 106 3.55 -1.40 15.16
C GLN A 106 3.20 -2.79 15.67
N SER A 107 1.90 -3.08 15.77
CA SER A 107 1.38 -4.33 16.30
C SER A 107 0.53 -5.10 15.29
N ILE A 108 0.56 -6.42 15.40
CA ILE A 108 -0.47 -7.31 14.84
C ILE A 108 -1.50 -7.56 15.95
N ILE A 109 -2.77 -7.33 15.65
CA ILE A 109 -3.89 -7.49 16.58
C ILE A 109 -4.75 -8.65 16.14
N VAL A 110 -5.17 -9.47 17.10
CA VAL A 110 -6.15 -10.54 16.91
C VAL A 110 -7.44 -10.11 17.59
N VAL A 111 -8.56 -10.17 16.88
CA VAL A 111 -9.90 -9.79 17.34
C VAL A 111 -10.81 -11.01 17.18
N THR A 112 -11.59 -11.32 18.21
CA THR A 112 -12.42 -12.53 18.25
C THR A 112 -13.85 -12.21 18.68
N ASP A 113 -14.80 -12.89 18.04
CA ASP A 113 -16.14 -13.14 18.57
C ASP A 113 -16.08 -14.47 19.34
N GLY A 114 -16.13 -14.41 20.66
CA GLY A 114 -15.92 -15.54 21.55
C GLY A 114 -17.19 -16.30 21.89
N ASP A 115 -18.37 -15.71 21.69
CA ASP A 115 -19.66 -16.33 21.96
C ASP A 115 -20.48 -16.65 20.69
N GLY A 116 -20.00 -16.20 19.52
CA GLY A 116 -20.58 -16.48 18.22
C GLY A 116 -21.86 -15.69 17.94
N ASP A 117 -22.08 -14.56 18.63
CA ASP A 117 -23.26 -13.72 18.44
C ASP A 117 -23.19 -12.81 17.19
N GLY A 118 -22.08 -12.87 16.46
CA GLY A 118 -21.81 -12.04 15.30
C GLY A 118 -21.17 -10.70 15.65
N LYS A 119 -20.61 -10.52 16.85
CA LYS A 119 -19.90 -9.31 17.29
C LYS A 119 -18.59 -9.67 17.98
N ALA A 120 -17.57 -8.87 17.72
CA ALA A 120 -16.32 -9.02 18.42
C ALA A 120 -16.43 -8.60 19.90
N ASP A 121 -15.88 -9.42 20.79
CA ASP A 121 -15.88 -9.17 22.25
C ASP A 121 -14.47 -9.03 22.84
N LYS A 122 -13.44 -9.55 22.15
CA LYS A 122 -12.06 -9.56 22.64
C LYS A 122 -11.09 -9.14 21.56
N SER A 123 -9.99 -8.54 22.01
CA SER A 123 -8.82 -8.27 21.19
C SER A 123 -7.56 -8.42 22.02
N HIS A 124 -6.49 -8.92 21.41
CA HIS A 124 -5.16 -8.93 22.03
C HIS A 124 -4.07 -8.71 20.98
N VAL A 125 -2.87 -8.38 21.47
CA VAL A 125 -1.69 -8.21 20.61
C VAL A 125 -1.06 -9.58 20.38
N PHE A 126 -0.86 -9.97 19.12
CA PHE A 126 -0.02 -11.12 18.77
C PHE A 126 1.46 -10.77 18.98
N ILE A 127 1.92 -9.68 18.34
CA ILE A 127 3.29 -9.17 18.47
C ILE A 127 3.31 -7.63 18.34
N THR A 128 4.26 -6.97 19.03
CA THR A 128 4.66 -5.58 18.75
C THR A 128 6.09 -5.56 18.23
N GLU A 129 6.28 -5.01 17.03
CA GLU A 129 7.57 -4.86 16.38
C GLU A 129 8.18 -3.48 16.63
N LYS A 130 9.14 -3.44 17.57
CA LYS A 130 9.79 -2.19 17.98
C LYS A 130 10.61 -1.53 16.89
N SER A 131 10.98 -2.20 15.80
CA SER A 131 11.73 -1.58 14.69
C SER A 131 10.82 -1.08 13.57
N ILE A 132 9.59 -1.59 13.48
CA ILE A 132 8.63 -1.17 12.47
C ILE A 132 8.02 0.17 12.89
N ARG A 133 8.04 1.15 11.97
CA ARG A 133 7.52 2.49 12.23
C ARG A 133 6.42 2.89 11.26
N HIS A 134 6.67 2.75 9.97
CA HIS A 134 5.61 2.90 8.98
C HIS A 134 4.56 1.78 9.13
N ALA A 135 3.33 2.05 8.70
CA ALA A 135 2.26 1.07 8.82
C ALA A 135 2.57 -0.18 7.95
N PRO A 136 2.39 -1.40 8.49
CA PRO A 136 2.35 -2.60 7.67
C PRO A 136 1.09 -2.58 6.79
N LEU A 137 1.28 -2.73 5.48
CA LEU A 137 0.23 -2.50 4.48
C LEU A 137 -0.40 -3.80 3.96
N GLY A 138 -0.02 -4.95 4.51
CA GLY A 138 -0.61 -6.23 4.19
C GLY A 138 -0.40 -7.25 5.30
N ILE A 139 -1.36 -8.16 5.46
CA ILE A 139 -1.30 -9.31 6.37
C ILE A 139 -2.00 -10.50 5.71
N ALA A 140 -1.47 -11.70 5.95
CA ALA A 140 -2.13 -12.95 5.57
C ALA A 140 -1.88 -14.03 6.62
N VAL A 141 -2.87 -14.87 6.87
CA VAL A 141 -2.79 -15.96 7.85
C VAL A 141 -3.03 -17.28 7.13
N PHE A 142 -1.99 -18.11 7.06
CA PHE A 142 -2.07 -19.47 6.54
C PHE A 142 -1.74 -20.45 7.64
N ASP A 143 -2.76 -21.10 8.19
CA ASP A 143 -2.59 -22.08 9.26
C ASP A 143 -1.82 -21.42 10.43
N ASN A 144 -0.59 -21.86 10.70
CA ASN A 144 0.23 -21.27 11.77
C ASN A 144 1.27 -20.25 11.29
N LYS A 145 1.16 -19.77 10.04
CA LYS A 145 2.06 -18.79 9.44
C LYS A 145 1.35 -17.46 9.23
N ILE A 146 1.91 -16.39 9.79
CA ILE A 146 1.40 -15.03 9.68
C ILE A 146 2.39 -14.24 8.85
N LEU A 147 1.98 -13.79 7.67
CA LEU A 147 2.77 -12.97 6.78
C LEU A 147 2.46 -11.50 7.04
N LEU A 148 3.49 -10.68 7.11
CA LEU A 148 3.39 -9.25 7.34
C LEU A 148 4.17 -8.50 6.25
N SER A 149 3.44 -7.70 5.47
CA SER A 149 3.99 -6.85 4.43
C SER A 149 4.36 -5.48 4.98
N VAL A 150 5.66 -5.18 5.02
CA VAL A 150 6.17 -3.94 5.59
C VAL A 150 7.53 -3.60 5.01
N ALA A 151 7.57 -2.73 3.99
CA ALA A 151 8.82 -2.38 3.35
C ALA A 151 9.90 -1.91 4.37
N PRO A 152 11.13 -2.45 4.30
CA PRO A 152 11.70 -3.18 3.16
C PRO A 152 11.47 -4.70 3.16
N ASP A 153 10.70 -5.25 4.11
CA ASP A 153 10.64 -6.67 4.42
C ASP A 153 9.23 -7.27 4.20
N LEU A 154 9.19 -8.51 3.70
CA LEU A 154 8.09 -9.42 3.91
C LEU A 154 8.49 -10.34 5.07
N ILE A 155 7.80 -10.26 6.19
CA ILE A 155 8.12 -11.02 7.42
C ILE A 155 7.15 -12.18 7.56
N VAL A 156 7.64 -13.36 7.94
CA VAL A 156 6.82 -14.52 8.31
C VAL A 156 7.02 -14.79 9.80
N TYR A 157 5.93 -14.82 10.55
CA TYR A 157 5.88 -15.39 11.89
C TYR A 157 5.32 -16.80 11.80
N THR A 158 5.91 -17.75 12.54
CA THR A 158 5.35 -19.08 12.73
C THR A 158 4.97 -19.25 14.19
N ASP A 159 3.66 -19.31 14.46
CA ASP A 159 3.06 -19.61 15.77
C ASP A 159 3.13 -21.13 15.99
N VAL A 160 4.16 -21.60 16.68
CA VAL A 160 4.47 -23.04 16.77
C VAL A 160 3.46 -23.75 17.66
N ASN A 161 2.97 -23.09 18.71
CA ASN A 161 2.02 -23.68 19.66
C ASN A 161 0.55 -23.31 19.35
N ARG A 162 0.30 -22.48 18.33
CA ARG A 162 -1.03 -22.11 17.79
C ARG A 162 -1.91 -21.39 18.80
N ASN A 163 -1.31 -20.63 19.73
CA ASN A 163 -2.03 -19.93 20.78
C ASN A 163 -2.41 -18.49 20.41
N ALA A 164 -2.04 -18.02 19.20
CA ALA A 164 -2.20 -16.65 18.73
C ALA A 164 -1.57 -15.59 19.65
N VAL A 165 -0.43 -15.92 20.25
CA VAL A 165 0.43 -15.02 21.02
C VAL A 165 1.88 -15.30 20.63
N PHE A 166 2.64 -14.27 20.22
CA PHE A 166 4.02 -14.49 19.80
C PHE A 166 4.95 -14.69 21.00
N ASP A 167 5.28 -15.95 21.27
CA ASP A 167 6.18 -16.39 22.33
C ASP A 167 7.61 -16.51 21.80
N ARG A 168 8.48 -15.53 22.09
CA ARG A 168 9.88 -15.47 21.58
C ARG A 168 10.72 -16.74 21.82
N GLY A 169 10.38 -17.56 22.80
CA GLY A 169 11.08 -18.81 23.11
C GLY A 169 10.56 -20.04 22.36
N ILE A 170 9.41 -19.93 21.70
CA ILE A 170 8.69 -21.02 21.04
C ILE A 170 8.51 -20.72 19.55
N ASP A 171 8.11 -19.49 19.23
CA ASP A 171 7.75 -19.05 17.89
C ASP A 171 8.94 -18.54 17.08
N LYS A 172 8.75 -18.53 15.77
CA LYS A 172 9.79 -18.14 14.81
C LYS A 172 9.41 -16.86 14.11
N ARG A 173 10.39 -15.98 13.94
CA ARG A 173 10.30 -14.79 13.10
C ARG A 173 11.35 -14.88 12.01
N GLU A 174 10.95 -14.73 10.76
CA GLU A 174 11.80 -14.79 9.59
C GLU A 174 11.59 -13.56 8.71
N VAL A 175 12.66 -12.90 8.29
CA VAL A 175 12.60 -11.96 7.16
C VAL A 175 12.64 -12.82 5.90
N PHE A 176 11.47 -13.06 5.30
CA PHE A 176 11.28 -14.02 4.22
C PHE A 176 11.77 -13.46 2.88
N LEU A 177 11.46 -12.20 2.59
CA LEU A 177 12.04 -11.42 1.51
C LEU A 177 12.41 -10.03 2.02
N THR A 178 13.45 -9.43 1.46
CA THR A 178 13.84 -8.04 1.74
C THR A 178 14.28 -7.35 0.45
N GLY A 179 14.31 -6.02 0.48
CA GLY A 179 14.74 -5.19 -0.66
C GLY A 179 13.61 -4.43 -1.34
N PHE A 180 12.40 -4.44 -0.78
CA PHE A 180 11.31 -3.55 -1.20
C PHE A 180 11.66 -2.10 -0.85
N ARG A 181 11.37 -1.17 -1.76
CA ARG A 181 11.77 0.23 -1.60
C ARG A 181 10.65 1.06 -0.98
N GLY A 182 11.01 2.27 -0.54
CA GLY A 182 10.07 3.28 -0.09
C GLY A 182 9.57 3.10 1.34
N ALA A 183 10.37 2.60 2.30
CA ALA A 183 9.95 2.25 3.67
C ALA A 183 9.08 3.27 4.47
N TRP A 184 8.94 4.52 4.02
CA TRP A 184 8.06 5.56 4.59
C TRP A 184 7.05 6.10 3.55
N HIS A 185 6.62 5.25 2.62
CA HIS A 185 5.77 5.59 1.51
C HIS A 185 4.61 4.59 1.44
N ASP A 186 3.49 5.05 0.91
CA ASP A 186 2.30 4.24 0.63
C ASP A 186 2.38 3.42 -0.67
N HIS A 187 3.39 3.61 -1.53
CA HIS A 187 3.56 2.89 -2.81
C HIS A 187 4.51 1.69 -2.69
N THR A 188 4.39 0.95 -1.59
CA THR A 188 5.39 -0.04 -1.16
C THR A 188 4.82 -1.45 -1.19
N LEU A 189 5.34 -2.36 -0.35
CA LEU A 189 4.86 -3.73 -0.24
C LEU A 189 3.49 -3.77 0.43
N HIS A 190 2.50 -4.36 -0.26
CA HIS A 190 1.09 -4.42 0.12
C HIS A 190 0.62 -5.87 0.31
N ALA A 191 -0.65 -6.17 0.02
CA ALA A 191 -1.29 -7.43 0.33
C ALA A 191 -0.49 -8.67 -0.07
N VAL A 192 -0.68 -9.71 0.73
CA VAL A 192 -0.27 -11.09 0.48
C VAL A 192 -1.53 -11.93 0.51
N VAL A 193 -1.73 -12.80 -0.47
CA VAL A 193 -2.94 -13.64 -0.56
C VAL A 193 -2.59 -15.05 -1.02
N GLY A 194 -3.44 -16.01 -0.64
CA GLY A 194 -3.30 -17.40 -1.05
C GLY A 194 -3.84 -17.63 -2.46
N SER A 195 -3.38 -18.70 -3.10
CA SER A 195 -3.89 -19.17 -4.38
C SER A 195 -4.18 -20.67 -4.34
N PRO A 196 -5.14 -21.18 -5.14
CA PRO A 196 -5.34 -22.61 -5.33
C PRO A 196 -4.08 -23.38 -5.76
N SER A 197 -3.05 -22.70 -6.31
CA SER A 197 -1.77 -23.32 -6.63
C SER A 197 -0.91 -23.66 -5.40
N GLY A 198 -1.30 -23.22 -4.21
CA GLY A 198 -0.50 -23.32 -2.98
C GLY A 198 0.61 -22.27 -2.87
N GLN A 199 0.70 -21.34 -3.83
CA GLN A 199 1.65 -20.23 -3.80
C GLN A 199 1.06 -19.00 -3.11
N TRP A 200 1.94 -18.18 -2.55
CA TRP A 200 1.59 -16.86 -2.03
C TRP A 200 1.75 -15.82 -3.12
N TYR A 201 0.72 -15.01 -3.31
CA TYR A 201 0.73 -13.87 -4.22
C TYR A 201 0.89 -12.61 -3.39
N PHE A 202 1.70 -11.66 -3.85
CA PHE A 202 1.84 -10.38 -3.19
C PHE A 202 2.08 -9.26 -4.20
N SER A 203 1.78 -8.02 -3.81
CA SER A 203 1.98 -6.86 -4.68
C SER A 203 2.81 -5.78 -4.01
N TYR A 204 3.49 -4.97 -4.82
CA TYR A 204 4.15 -3.76 -4.35
C TYR A 204 4.08 -2.65 -5.40
N GLY A 205 4.09 -1.40 -4.93
CA GLY A 205 3.97 -0.23 -5.80
C GLY A 205 5.25 0.17 -6.53
N ASN A 206 5.15 1.28 -7.26
CA ASN A 206 6.18 1.83 -8.15
C ASN A 206 7.43 2.37 -7.44
N CYS A 207 7.50 2.26 -6.10
CA CYS A 207 8.76 2.40 -5.37
C CYS A 207 9.83 1.40 -5.86
N GLY A 208 9.38 0.25 -6.36
CA GLY A 208 10.22 -0.81 -6.92
C GLY A 208 10.87 -1.70 -5.85
N ALA A 209 11.71 -2.63 -6.30
CA ALA A 209 12.34 -3.62 -5.45
C ALA A 209 13.72 -4.06 -6.01
N ASP A 210 14.58 -4.56 -5.13
CA ASP A 210 15.79 -5.32 -5.46
C ASP A 210 15.88 -6.49 -4.48
N VAL A 211 15.18 -7.57 -4.82
CA VAL A 211 14.93 -8.72 -3.94
C VAL A 211 15.80 -9.88 -4.38
N ARG A 212 16.35 -10.61 -3.41
CA ARG A 212 17.00 -11.91 -3.63
C ARG A 212 16.24 -13.00 -2.89
N THR A 213 16.02 -14.12 -3.57
CA THR A 213 15.31 -15.28 -3.02
C THR A 213 16.28 -16.36 -2.54
N LYS A 214 15.75 -17.38 -1.86
CA LYS A 214 16.55 -18.50 -1.32
C LYS A 214 17.16 -19.39 -2.40
N ASP A 215 16.55 -19.45 -3.58
CA ASP A 215 17.06 -20.13 -4.78
C ASP A 215 17.99 -19.22 -5.62
N ASP A 216 18.58 -18.18 -5.01
CA ASP A 216 19.55 -17.25 -5.58
C ASP A 216 19.06 -16.50 -6.84
N ARG A 217 17.74 -16.27 -6.95
CA ARG A 217 17.17 -15.41 -7.99
C ARG A 217 17.11 -13.98 -7.49
N ARG A 218 17.61 -13.06 -8.31
CA ARG A 218 17.51 -11.61 -8.10
C ARG A 218 16.40 -11.04 -8.97
N PHE A 219 15.49 -10.29 -8.34
CA PHE A 219 14.43 -9.55 -9.00
C PHE A 219 14.63 -8.07 -8.77
N VAL A 220 14.69 -7.31 -9.86
CA VAL A 220 14.85 -5.86 -9.85
C VAL A 220 13.68 -5.24 -10.59
N SER A 221 13.04 -4.26 -9.95
CA SER A 221 12.05 -3.39 -10.56
C SER A 221 12.32 -1.93 -10.20
N SER A 222 12.10 -1.05 -11.17
CA SER A 222 12.33 0.38 -11.01
C SER A 222 11.39 1.19 -11.89
N SER A 223 11.27 2.48 -11.58
CA SER A 223 10.58 3.44 -12.44
C SER A 223 11.20 4.83 -12.31
N PHE A 224 10.71 5.78 -13.10
CA PHE A 224 11.01 7.19 -12.97
C PHE A 224 10.71 7.73 -11.57
N TYR A 225 9.71 7.13 -10.90
CA TYR A 225 9.21 7.58 -9.62
C TYR A 225 10.19 7.28 -8.48
N HIS A 226 10.78 6.09 -8.47
CA HIS A 226 11.71 5.66 -7.44
C HIS A 226 12.60 4.51 -7.94
N ASN A 227 13.71 4.26 -7.24
CA ASN A 227 14.71 3.26 -7.61
C ASN A 227 15.28 3.47 -9.03
N SER A 228 15.22 4.71 -9.55
CA SER A 228 15.55 5.05 -10.95
C SER A 228 17.02 4.80 -11.32
N HIS A 229 17.92 4.73 -10.34
CA HIS A 229 19.31 4.31 -10.56
C HIS A 229 19.44 2.85 -11.04
N GLN A 230 18.39 2.02 -10.89
CA GLN A 230 18.31 0.66 -11.42
C GLN A 230 17.52 0.55 -12.74
N THR A 231 17.18 1.67 -13.36
CA THR A 231 16.56 1.70 -14.68
C THR A 231 17.40 0.89 -15.67
N GLY A 232 16.77 -0.02 -16.43
CA GLY A 232 17.47 -0.83 -17.42
C GLY A 232 18.11 -2.10 -16.87
N VAL A 233 18.14 -2.30 -15.56
CA VAL A 233 18.71 -3.51 -14.93
C VAL A 233 17.76 -4.69 -15.15
N LYS A 234 18.30 -5.79 -15.68
CA LYS A 234 17.56 -7.04 -15.86
C LYS A 234 17.60 -7.89 -14.59
N SER A 235 16.50 -8.58 -14.33
CA SER A 235 16.40 -9.61 -13.30
C SER A 235 17.13 -10.90 -13.73
N SER A 236 17.28 -11.86 -12.82
CA SER A 236 17.96 -13.14 -13.09
C SER A 236 17.34 -13.96 -14.22
N ASP A 237 16.06 -13.73 -14.55
CA ASP A 237 15.36 -14.35 -15.69
C ASP A 237 15.58 -13.61 -17.01
N GLY A 238 16.42 -12.56 -17.04
CA GLY A 238 16.73 -11.78 -18.24
C GLY A 238 15.68 -10.73 -18.60
N HIS A 239 14.57 -10.64 -17.85
CA HIS A 239 13.52 -9.66 -18.07
C HIS A 239 13.81 -8.34 -17.34
N LEU A 240 13.33 -7.25 -17.94
CA LEU A 240 13.28 -5.94 -17.31
C LEU A 240 11.88 -5.76 -16.72
N TYR A 241 11.80 -5.47 -15.43
CA TYR A 241 10.53 -5.20 -14.76
C TYR A 241 10.37 -3.73 -14.42
N ILE A 242 9.17 -3.21 -14.67
CA ILE A 242 8.87 -1.78 -14.59
C ILE A 242 7.86 -1.51 -13.47
N GLY A 243 8.11 -0.46 -12.67
CA GLY A 243 7.15 0.05 -11.71
C GLY A 243 6.82 -0.93 -10.58
N GLY A 244 5.56 -0.92 -10.17
CA GLY A 244 5.02 -1.87 -9.19
C GLY A 244 4.66 -3.20 -9.85
N LEU A 245 4.82 -4.29 -9.10
CA LEU A 245 4.61 -5.64 -9.59
C LEU A 245 3.64 -6.38 -8.67
N ALA A 246 2.84 -7.25 -9.29
CA ALA A 246 2.22 -8.39 -8.65
C ALA A 246 3.11 -9.62 -8.88
N MET A 247 3.36 -10.39 -7.83
CA MET A 247 4.30 -11.50 -7.81
C MET A 247 3.64 -12.73 -7.18
N ARG A 248 4.19 -13.91 -7.46
CA ARG A 248 3.87 -15.16 -6.77
C ARG A 248 5.13 -15.90 -6.35
N ILE A 249 5.10 -16.60 -5.22
CA ILE A 249 6.24 -17.35 -4.67
C ILE A 249 5.76 -18.61 -3.94
N ASN A 250 6.59 -19.65 -3.92
CA ASN A 250 6.33 -20.82 -3.10
C ASN A 250 6.53 -20.48 -1.60
N PRO A 251 5.76 -21.11 -0.68
CA PRO A 251 5.94 -20.90 0.76
C PRO A 251 7.34 -21.22 1.32
N ASP A 252 8.14 -21.99 0.59
CA ASP A 252 9.53 -22.29 0.95
C ASP A 252 10.54 -21.18 0.56
N GLY A 253 10.09 -20.15 -0.17
CA GLY A 253 10.91 -19.02 -0.61
C GLY A 253 11.58 -19.21 -1.98
N THR A 254 11.19 -20.25 -2.72
CA THR A 254 11.68 -20.52 -4.08
C THR A 254 10.66 -20.10 -5.15
N GLY A 255 11.09 -20.03 -6.41
CA GLY A 255 10.16 -19.94 -7.53
C GLY A 255 9.45 -18.59 -7.67
N LEU A 256 10.02 -17.52 -7.09
CA LEU A 256 9.49 -16.16 -7.25
C LEU A 256 9.30 -15.84 -8.75
N THR A 257 8.09 -15.43 -9.11
CA THR A 257 7.68 -15.21 -10.50
C THR A 257 6.77 -13.98 -10.57
N MET A 258 6.95 -13.16 -11.59
CA MET A 258 6.08 -12.00 -11.85
C MET A 258 4.75 -12.45 -12.44
N VAL A 259 3.66 -11.86 -11.96
CA VAL A 259 2.29 -12.07 -12.46
C VAL A 259 1.88 -10.89 -13.34
N GLY A 260 2.07 -9.66 -12.86
CA GLY A 260 1.83 -8.45 -13.63
C GLY A 260 2.79 -7.34 -13.21
N GLN A 261 3.01 -6.37 -14.08
CA GLN A 261 3.97 -5.29 -13.85
C GLN A 261 3.41 -3.93 -14.26
N ASN A 262 4.18 -2.90 -13.94
CA ASN A 262 3.92 -1.51 -14.28
C ASN A 262 2.63 -0.96 -13.63
N LEU A 263 2.40 -1.40 -12.39
CA LEU A 263 1.39 -0.89 -11.46
C LEU A 263 1.93 0.39 -10.79
N ARG A 264 1.04 1.26 -10.29
CA ARG A 264 1.43 2.45 -9.51
C ARG A 264 1.50 2.15 -8.03
N ASN A 265 0.36 1.78 -7.45
CA ASN A 265 0.17 1.50 -6.04
C ASN A 265 -0.96 0.46 -5.89
N SER A 266 -0.63 -0.78 -6.24
CA SER A 266 -1.55 -1.91 -6.09
C SER A 266 -1.70 -2.23 -4.61
N HIS A 267 -2.90 -2.07 -4.06
CA HIS A 267 -3.15 -2.27 -2.63
C HIS A 267 -3.43 -3.74 -2.31
N ASP A 268 -4.20 -4.42 -3.15
CA ASP A 268 -4.68 -5.77 -2.88
C ASP A 268 -4.90 -6.56 -4.18
N MET A 269 -5.01 -7.88 -4.02
CA MET A 269 -5.31 -8.82 -5.08
C MET A 269 -6.31 -9.85 -4.60
N ALA A 270 -7.23 -10.25 -5.47
CA ALA A 270 -8.09 -11.39 -5.26
C ALA A 270 -7.74 -12.49 -6.26
N VAL A 271 -7.44 -13.68 -5.77
CA VAL A 271 -7.20 -14.87 -6.61
C VAL A 271 -8.44 -15.76 -6.54
N ASN A 272 -9.08 -16.01 -7.67
CA ASN A 272 -10.26 -16.86 -7.70
C ASN A 272 -9.88 -18.37 -7.71
N SER A 273 -10.90 -19.24 -7.63
CA SER A 273 -10.72 -20.70 -7.63
C SER A 273 -10.11 -21.27 -8.91
N PHE A 274 -10.14 -20.52 -10.02
CA PHE A 274 -9.52 -20.90 -11.30
C PHE A 274 -8.08 -20.39 -11.43
N GLY A 275 -7.60 -19.60 -10.46
CA GLY A 275 -6.27 -19.00 -10.49
C GLY A 275 -6.21 -17.64 -11.20
N ASP A 276 -7.35 -17.07 -11.61
CA ASP A 276 -7.36 -15.70 -12.14
C ASP A 276 -7.06 -14.71 -11.02
N VAL A 277 -6.21 -13.74 -11.32
CA VAL A 277 -5.85 -12.67 -10.42
C VAL A 277 -6.63 -11.41 -10.80
N TYR A 278 -7.28 -10.79 -9.83
CA TYR A 278 -7.88 -9.48 -9.94
C TYR A 278 -7.12 -8.53 -9.02
N GLN A 279 -6.84 -7.32 -9.47
CA GLN A 279 -6.03 -6.37 -8.72
C GLN A 279 -6.73 -5.00 -8.65
N ASN A 280 -6.47 -4.25 -7.58
CA ASN A 280 -6.82 -2.84 -7.49
C ASN A 280 -5.56 -1.95 -7.47
N ASP A 281 -5.51 -0.95 -8.34
CA ASP A 281 -4.38 -0.02 -8.46
C ASP A 281 -4.87 1.42 -8.33
N ASN A 282 -4.28 2.17 -7.41
CA ASN A 282 -4.50 3.61 -7.34
C ASN A 282 -3.55 4.28 -8.35
N ASP A 283 -4.10 4.82 -9.44
CA ASP A 283 -3.40 5.22 -10.68
C ASP A 283 -3.33 6.75 -10.87
N ASP A 284 -3.09 7.46 -9.76
CA ASP A 284 -3.16 8.93 -9.57
C ASP A 284 -4.57 9.52 -9.63
N PRO A 285 -4.89 10.55 -8.82
CA PRO A 285 -6.20 11.19 -8.83
C PRO A 285 -6.59 11.73 -10.22
N PRO A 286 -7.84 11.54 -10.68
CA PRO A 286 -8.96 10.88 -9.99
C PRO A 286 -9.15 9.40 -10.35
N HIS A 287 -8.12 8.70 -10.84
CA HIS A 287 -8.26 7.37 -11.42
C HIS A 287 -7.84 6.25 -10.48
N CYS A 288 -8.63 5.18 -10.48
CA CYS A 288 -8.27 3.88 -9.95
C CYS A 288 -8.62 2.81 -10.97
N ARG A 289 -8.01 1.64 -10.84
CA ARG A 289 -8.26 0.50 -11.71
C ARG A 289 -8.56 -0.74 -10.89
N ALA A 290 -9.68 -1.39 -11.19
CA ALA A 290 -9.95 -2.76 -10.78
C ALA A 290 -10.01 -3.63 -12.05
N THR A 291 -9.07 -4.55 -12.22
CA THR A 291 -8.95 -5.34 -13.46
C THR A 291 -8.53 -6.76 -13.19
N TRP A 292 -8.96 -7.67 -14.07
CA TRP A 292 -8.28 -8.94 -14.26
C TRP A 292 -6.83 -8.67 -14.69
N LEU A 293 -5.90 -9.32 -13.99
CA LEU A 293 -4.48 -9.25 -14.23
C LEU A 293 -4.05 -10.50 -14.98
N MET A 294 -3.99 -10.38 -16.30
CA MET A 294 -3.43 -11.40 -17.17
C MET A 294 -1.96 -11.63 -16.82
N GLU A 295 -1.54 -12.90 -16.78
CA GLU A 295 -0.16 -13.26 -16.50
C GLU A 295 0.79 -12.59 -17.51
N TYR A 296 1.88 -12.02 -17.01
CA TYR A 296 2.84 -11.17 -17.73
C TYR A 296 2.29 -9.83 -18.24
N GLY A 297 1.09 -9.43 -17.83
CA GLY A 297 0.47 -8.16 -18.20
C GLY A 297 1.32 -6.95 -17.81
N ASN A 298 1.38 -5.95 -18.69
CA ASN A 298 1.99 -4.65 -18.43
C ASN A 298 0.91 -3.58 -18.38
N LEU A 299 0.81 -2.93 -17.22
CA LEU A 299 -0.32 -2.10 -16.86
C LEU A 299 -0.05 -0.60 -17.11
N GLY A 300 1.13 -0.28 -17.64
CA GLY A 300 1.45 0.96 -18.34
C GLY A 300 1.68 2.22 -17.49
N TYR A 301 1.84 2.13 -16.17
CA TYR A 301 2.02 3.34 -15.34
C TYR A 301 3.28 4.17 -15.68
N ALA A 302 4.39 3.52 -16.00
CA ALA A 302 5.63 4.13 -16.46
C ALA A 302 5.91 3.73 -17.91
N GLY A 303 6.84 4.44 -18.56
CA GLY A 303 7.22 4.17 -19.96
C GLY A 303 7.65 2.72 -20.20
N LEU A 304 7.06 2.07 -21.21
CA LEU A 304 7.09 0.62 -21.42
C LEU A 304 8.47 -0.01 -21.68
N PHE A 305 9.44 0.78 -22.14
CA PHE A 305 10.73 0.24 -22.57
C PHE A 305 11.66 -0.05 -21.39
N ASN A 306 11.70 0.85 -20.42
CA ASN A 306 12.64 0.75 -19.30
C ASN A 306 12.16 1.44 -18.01
N GLY A 307 10.92 1.97 -17.98
CA GLY A 307 10.39 2.66 -16.82
C GLY A 307 10.96 4.04 -16.54
N SER A 308 11.88 4.57 -17.36
CA SER A 308 12.63 5.81 -17.09
C SER A 308 11.81 7.10 -17.12
N ARG A 309 10.54 7.02 -17.53
CA ARG A 309 9.67 8.18 -17.75
C ARG A 309 8.30 7.98 -17.15
N SER A 310 7.69 9.10 -16.76
CA SER A 310 6.29 9.15 -16.41
C SER A 310 5.40 8.76 -17.59
N TRP A 311 4.25 8.15 -17.30
CA TRP A 311 3.18 7.98 -18.28
C TRP A 311 2.82 9.31 -18.98
N GLN A 312 2.93 10.42 -18.25
CA GLN A 312 2.60 11.77 -18.74
C GLN A 312 3.54 12.27 -19.85
N GLU A 313 4.78 11.76 -19.87
CA GLU A 313 5.80 12.12 -20.88
C GLU A 313 5.66 11.29 -22.17
N THR A 314 4.66 10.42 -22.23
CA THR A 314 4.47 9.48 -23.32
C THR A 314 3.22 9.86 -24.12
N ALA A 315 3.38 10.09 -25.42
CA ALA A 315 2.27 10.40 -26.31
C ALA A 315 1.38 9.16 -26.49
N LYS A 316 0.06 9.35 -26.40
CA LYS A 316 -0.92 8.34 -26.77
C LYS A 316 -0.94 8.15 -28.30
N SER A 317 -1.42 7.02 -28.78
CA SER A 317 -1.44 6.69 -30.22
C SER A 317 -2.22 7.69 -31.10
N TRP A 318 -3.15 8.46 -30.54
CA TRP A 318 -3.88 9.55 -31.22
C TRP A 318 -3.34 10.96 -30.94
N GLU A 319 -2.31 11.09 -30.11
CA GLU A 319 -1.69 12.39 -29.81
C GLU A 319 -0.50 12.61 -30.74
N THR A 320 -0.42 13.78 -31.37
CA THR A 320 0.80 14.18 -32.09
C THR A 320 1.93 14.37 -31.08
N PRO A 321 3.07 13.65 -31.20
CA PRO A 321 4.26 13.91 -30.39
C PRO A 321 4.65 15.39 -30.47
N GLY A 322 4.46 16.14 -29.38
CA GLY A 322 4.62 17.59 -29.32
C GLY A 322 5.73 18.01 -28.37
N SER A 323 6.31 19.20 -28.58
CA SER A 323 7.51 19.69 -27.89
C SER A 323 7.33 20.10 -26.42
N LYS A 324 6.09 20.20 -25.93
CA LYS A 324 5.78 20.62 -24.55
C LYS A 324 4.59 19.84 -24.00
N PHE A 325 4.72 19.39 -22.75
CA PHE A 325 3.61 18.97 -21.91
C PHE A 325 3.81 19.54 -20.49
N TYR A 326 2.71 19.82 -19.81
CA TYR A 326 2.69 20.33 -18.44
C TYR A 326 2.21 19.24 -17.50
N ASP A 327 3.04 18.83 -16.53
CA ASP A 327 2.61 17.89 -15.49
C ASP A 327 1.55 18.52 -14.57
N TYR A 328 1.05 17.74 -13.61
CA TYR A 328 0.04 18.20 -12.64
C TYR A 328 0.52 19.39 -11.79
N ASN A 329 1.84 19.61 -11.70
CA ASN A 329 2.45 20.74 -11.00
C ASN A 329 2.72 21.94 -11.94
N GLY A 330 2.30 21.87 -13.21
CA GLY A 330 2.51 22.90 -14.21
C GLY A 330 3.96 23.01 -14.69
N LEU A 331 4.80 22.00 -14.46
CA LEU A 331 6.19 21.99 -14.93
C LEU A 331 6.24 21.58 -16.40
N ASN A 332 6.98 22.36 -17.18
CA ASN A 332 7.13 22.16 -18.62
C ASN A 332 8.21 21.11 -18.91
N HIS A 333 7.81 19.98 -19.49
CA HIS A 333 8.69 18.90 -19.91
C HIS A 333 8.89 18.89 -21.44
N LEU A 334 10.11 18.62 -21.89
CA LEU A 334 10.46 18.55 -23.30
C LEU A 334 9.89 17.27 -23.94
N GLY A 335 8.98 17.42 -24.91
CA GLY A 335 8.70 16.43 -25.95
C GLY A 335 7.99 15.14 -25.51
N ARG A 336 6.68 14.99 -25.75
CA ARG A 336 6.03 13.67 -25.66
C ARG A 336 6.58 12.76 -26.76
N ARG A 337 7.08 11.57 -26.42
CA ARG A 337 7.54 10.56 -27.40
C ARG A 337 6.48 9.47 -27.57
N HIS A 338 6.35 8.94 -28.78
CA HIS A 338 5.39 7.87 -29.08
C HIS A 338 5.73 6.57 -28.34
N THR A 339 4.75 5.95 -27.69
CA THR A 339 4.79 4.54 -27.27
C THR A 339 3.61 3.81 -27.92
N PRO A 340 3.80 2.58 -28.44
CA PRO A 340 2.76 1.85 -29.17
C PRO A 340 1.68 1.18 -28.30
N SER A 341 1.68 1.36 -26.98
CA SER A 341 0.71 0.70 -26.09
C SER A 341 0.62 1.34 -24.70
N HIS A 342 0.05 2.54 -24.63
CA HIS A 342 -0.27 3.14 -23.34
C HIS A 342 -1.63 2.67 -22.82
N TRP A 343 -1.81 2.36 -21.53
CA TRP A 343 -3.10 1.89 -20.99
C TRP A 343 -4.25 2.88 -21.18
N ARG A 344 -3.93 4.19 -21.18
CA ARG A 344 -4.89 5.25 -21.55
C ARG A 344 -5.35 5.16 -23.01
N GLU A 345 -4.79 4.28 -23.84
CA GLU A 345 -5.29 4.04 -25.20
C GLU A 345 -6.76 3.62 -25.22
N ASN A 346 -7.21 2.94 -24.15
CA ASN A 346 -8.58 2.45 -24.04
C ASN A 346 -9.46 3.31 -23.11
N TYR A 347 -8.89 4.30 -22.44
CA TYR A 347 -9.61 5.21 -21.54
C TYR A 347 -9.24 6.65 -21.88
N PRO A 348 -9.90 7.25 -22.89
CA PRO A 348 -9.55 8.58 -23.36
C PRO A 348 -9.67 9.64 -22.26
N GLY A 349 -10.54 9.44 -21.25
CA GLY A 349 -10.79 10.40 -20.17
C GLY A 349 -11.29 11.72 -20.73
N THR A 350 -12.60 11.93 -20.71
CA THR A 350 -13.20 13.22 -21.07
C THR A 350 -12.79 14.32 -20.11
#